data_AF-A0AAP6TDP0-F1
#
_entry.id   AF-A0AAP6TDP0-F1
#
_cell.length_a   1.000
_cell.length_b   1.000
_cell.length_c   1.000
_cell.angle_alpha   90.00
_cell.angle_beta   90.00
_cell.angle_gamma   90.00
#
_symmetry.space_group_name_H-M   'P 1'
#
loop_
_entity.id
_entity.type
_entity.pdbx_description
1 polymer ?
#
loop_
_entity_poly.entity_id
_entity_poly.type
_entity_poly.pdbx_seq_one_letter_code
_entity_poly.pdbx_strand_id
1 'polypeptide(L)'
;MAQIKNYITQDDGTTTVVIEGAELGDKETLLLDNGYEVECDLRIEDPFKITDKQRRKIFALCNDIESHTGQPRDYMRYLFQEYVTVLYDYDKSISLSDCTRMQANQIIEVTLDWIFHNDIPLSYKTSDLLKQDKSFLYWSTVNRNCVICGKPHADLAHYEAVGRGMNR
;
A
#
# COMPACT_ATOMS: atom_id res chain seq x y z
N MET A 1 6.22 -11.38 -14.51
CA MET A 1 6.68 -10.01 -14.24
C MET A 1 7.87 -9.76 -15.13
N ALA A 2 7.87 -8.66 -15.86
CA ALA A 2 8.98 -8.31 -16.74
C ALA A 2 10.27 -8.11 -15.92
N GLN A 3 11.39 -8.64 -16.41
CA GLN A 3 12.68 -8.55 -15.73
C GLN A 3 13.75 -8.02 -16.69
N ILE A 4 14.64 -7.17 -16.19
CA ILE A 4 15.80 -6.72 -16.96
C ILE A 4 16.83 -7.84 -16.93
N LYS A 5 17.08 -8.47 -18.07
CA LYS A 5 18.01 -9.59 -18.21
C LYS A 5 19.44 -9.12 -18.48
N ASN A 6 19.57 -8.05 -19.24
CA ASN A 6 20.86 -7.50 -19.65
C ASN A 6 20.77 -5.99 -19.81
N TYR A 7 21.90 -5.30 -19.62
CA TYR A 7 22.00 -3.86 -19.81
C TYR A 7 23.38 -3.51 -20.39
N ILE A 8 23.41 -2.49 -21.26
CA ILE A 8 24.62 -1.94 -21.86
C ILE A 8 24.60 -0.43 -21.62
N THR A 9 25.64 0.10 -21.01
CA THR A 9 25.85 1.55 -20.88
C THR A 9 26.69 2.00 -22.07
N GLN A 10 26.16 2.94 -22.84
CA GLN A 10 26.84 3.53 -23.98
C GLN A 10 27.74 4.70 -23.52
N ASP A 11 28.69 5.09 -24.37
CA ASP A 11 29.65 6.16 -24.08
C ASP A 11 28.99 7.55 -23.93
N ASP A 12 27.77 7.72 -24.42
CA ASP A 12 26.95 8.93 -24.29
C ASP A 12 26.18 9.01 -22.96
N GLY A 13 26.32 8.00 -22.10
CA GLY A 13 25.62 7.90 -20.81
C GLY A 13 24.20 7.33 -20.90
N THR A 14 23.71 6.99 -22.10
CA THR A 14 22.44 6.27 -22.24
C THR A 14 22.61 4.78 -21.92
N THR A 15 21.57 4.15 -21.38
CA THR A 15 21.59 2.72 -21.04
C THR A 15 20.54 1.98 -21.85
N THR A 16 20.97 1.02 -22.65
CA THR A 16 20.08 0.10 -23.37
C THR A 16 19.81 -1.11 -22.50
N VAL A 17 18.54 -1.43 -22.25
CA VAL A 17 18.12 -2.55 -21.41
C VAL A 17 17.32 -3.58 -22.23
N VAL A 18 17.58 -4.87 -21.99
CA VAL A 18 16.81 -5.98 -22.57
C VAL A 18 15.85 -6.51 -21.52
N ILE A 19 14.55 -6.40 -21.82
CA ILE A 19 13.46 -6.79 -20.91
C ILE A 19 12.88 -8.14 -21.37
N GLU A 20 12.85 -9.11 -20.48
CA GLU A 20 12.28 -10.43 -20.72
C GLU A 20 10.88 -10.54 -20.07
N GLY A 21 9.93 -11.15 -20.78
CA GLY A 21 8.58 -11.38 -20.27
C GLY A 21 7.68 -10.14 -20.23
N ALA A 22 7.93 -9.16 -21.11
CA ALA A 22 7.00 -8.06 -21.37
C ALA A 22 5.85 -8.54 -22.26
N GLU A 23 4.62 -8.20 -21.90
CA GLU A 23 3.44 -8.47 -22.72
C GLU A 23 3.26 -7.33 -23.74
N LEU A 24 3.37 -7.66 -25.03
CA LEU A 24 3.13 -6.75 -26.14
C LEU A 24 1.79 -7.13 -26.78
N GLY A 25 0.97 -6.14 -27.13
CA GLY A 25 -0.26 -6.37 -27.87
C GLY A 25 0.00 -6.50 -29.38
N ASP A 26 -1.06 -6.82 -30.12
CA ASP A 26 -0.98 -7.05 -31.56
C ASP A 26 -0.52 -5.81 -32.33
N LYS A 27 -0.87 -4.62 -31.86
CA LYS A 27 -0.50 -3.34 -32.50
C LYS A 27 0.97 -3.03 -32.30
N GLU A 28 1.47 -3.20 -31.08
CA GLU A 28 2.85 -2.94 -30.70
C GLU A 28 3.78 -3.90 -31.45
N THR A 29 3.39 -5.18 -31.54
CA THR A 29 4.13 -6.19 -32.29
C THR A 29 4.16 -5.87 -33.79
N LEU A 30 3.03 -5.45 -34.37
CA LEU A 30 2.94 -5.07 -35.78
C LEU A 30 3.74 -3.81 -36.12
N LEU A 31 3.85 -2.85 -35.19
CA LEU A 31 4.72 -1.68 -35.36
C LEU A 31 6.19 -2.10 -35.39
N LEU A 32 6.62 -2.94 -34.44
CA LEU A 32 7.99 -3.44 -34.34
C LEU A 32 8.38 -4.30 -35.56
N ASP A 33 7.48 -5.18 -36.02
CA ASP A 33 7.70 -6.03 -37.20
C ASP A 33 7.87 -5.21 -38.49
N ASN A 34 7.24 -4.04 -38.57
CA ASN A 34 7.37 -3.11 -39.69
C ASN A 34 8.51 -2.10 -39.52
N GLY A 35 9.34 -2.23 -38.48
CA GLY A 35 10.50 -1.38 -38.24
C GLY A 35 10.18 -0.01 -37.65
N TYR A 36 8.99 0.18 -37.08
CA TYR A 36 8.64 1.38 -36.34
C TYR A 36 9.06 1.28 -34.87
N GLU A 37 9.48 2.40 -34.31
CA GLU A 37 9.78 2.53 -32.88
C GLU A 37 8.50 2.74 -32.07
N VAL A 38 8.43 2.11 -30.90
CA VAL A 38 7.31 2.25 -29.95
C VAL A 38 7.86 2.89 -28.68
N GLU A 39 7.39 4.09 -28.35
CA GLU A 39 7.72 4.75 -27.09
C GLU A 39 7.11 3.98 -25.90
N CYS A 40 7.90 3.78 -24.86
CA CYS A 40 7.44 3.11 -23.65
C CYS A 40 7.93 3.81 -22.39
N ASP A 41 7.05 3.88 -21.38
CA ASP A 41 7.40 4.34 -20.03
C ASP A 41 7.93 3.17 -19.20
N LEU A 42 9.21 3.21 -18.84
CA LEU A 42 9.83 2.22 -17.97
C LEU A 42 9.75 2.67 -16.51
N ARG A 43 9.02 1.92 -15.69
CA ARG A 43 9.05 2.07 -14.22
C ARG A 43 9.81 0.91 -13.60
N ILE A 44 11.01 1.21 -13.09
CA ILE A 44 11.82 0.23 -12.36
C ILE A 44 11.29 0.16 -10.92
N GLU A 45 10.79 -1.01 -10.52
CA GLU A 45 10.44 -1.25 -9.13
C GLU A 45 11.71 -1.48 -8.29
N ASP A 46 12.09 -0.50 -7.48
CA ASP A 46 13.18 -0.63 -6.52
C ASP A 46 12.72 -1.50 -5.32
N PRO A 47 13.37 -2.64 -5.03
CA PRO A 47 12.99 -3.51 -3.94
C PRO A 47 13.20 -2.89 -2.54
N PHE A 48 13.96 -1.80 -2.42
CA PHE A 48 14.24 -1.13 -1.15
C PHE A 48 13.33 0.07 -0.88
N LYS A 49 12.71 0.63 -1.92
CA LYS A 49 11.80 1.78 -1.81
C LYS A 49 10.36 1.34 -1.57
N ILE A 50 9.58 2.29 -1.04
CA ILE A 50 8.14 2.18 -0.86
C ILE A 50 7.47 1.64 -2.13
N THR A 51 6.61 0.64 -1.94
CA THR A 51 5.82 0.06 -3.03
C THR A 51 4.55 0.86 -3.30
N ASP A 52 4.03 0.80 -4.53
CA ASP A 52 2.74 1.41 -4.88
C ASP A 52 1.58 0.89 -4.04
N LYS A 53 1.66 -0.35 -3.54
CA LYS A 53 0.67 -0.91 -2.62
C LYS A 53 0.72 -0.22 -1.26
N GLN A 54 1.90 -0.03 -0.68
CA GLN A 54 2.07 0.69 0.59
C GLN A 54 1.65 2.16 0.46
N ARG A 55 2.06 2.81 -0.63
CA ARG A 55 1.67 4.19 -0.90
C ARG A 55 0.14 4.34 -0.99
N ARG A 56 -0.53 3.46 -1.72
CA ARG A 56 -2.00 3.42 -1.80
C ARG A 56 -2.66 3.22 -0.42
N LYS A 57 -2.09 2.36 0.43
CA LYS A 57 -2.59 2.15 1.80
C LYS A 57 -2.55 3.44 2.64
N ILE A 58 -1.41 4.12 2.66
CA ILE A 58 -1.24 5.37 3.42
C ILE A 58 -2.28 6.41 2.98
N PHE A 59 -2.46 6.59 1.67
CA PHE A 59 -3.47 7.52 1.15
C PHE A 59 -4.90 7.09 1.46
N ALA A 60 -5.23 5.80 1.34
CA ALA A 60 -6.57 5.29 1.68
C ALA A 60 -6.90 5.53 3.15
N LEU A 61 -5.95 5.27 4.06
CA LEU A 61 -6.13 5.52 5.48
C LEU A 61 -6.32 7.02 5.77
N CYS A 62 -5.49 7.90 5.20
CA CYS A 62 -5.65 9.34 5.37
C CYS A 62 -6.99 9.87 4.80
N ASN A 63 -7.50 9.26 3.73
CA ASN A 63 -8.81 9.60 3.17
C ASN A 63 -9.97 9.23 4.10
N ASP A 64 -9.89 8.06 4.75
CA ASP A 64 -10.92 7.64 5.70
C ASP A 64 -10.94 8.57 6.92
N ILE A 65 -9.76 9.01 7.38
CA ILE A 65 -9.63 10.02 8.44
C ILE A 65 -10.24 11.36 8.01
N GLU A 66 -9.90 11.85 6.82
CA GLU A 66 -10.43 13.10 6.27
C GLU A 66 -11.95 13.05 6.16
N SER A 67 -12.49 11.92 5.70
CA SER A 67 -13.94 11.72 5.54
C SER A 67 -14.69 11.72 6.87
N HIS A 68 -14.04 11.30 7.96
CA HIS A 68 -14.66 11.22 9.28
C HIS A 68 -14.46 12.50 10.12
N THR A 69 -13.25 13.05 10.11
CA THR A 69 -12.85 14.16 10.99
C THR A 69 -12.89 15.54 10.32
N GLY A 70 -12.96 15.58 8.99
CA GLY A 70 -12.80 16.80 8.20
C GLY A 70 -11.38 17.35 8.15
N GLN A 71 -10.41 16.67 8.79
CA GLN A 71 -9.01 17.09 8.73
C GLN A 71 -8.44 16.81 7.33
N PRO A 72 -7.76 17.78 6.69
CA PRO A 72 -7.20 17.57 5.36
C PRO A 72 -6.26 16.36 5.32
N ARG A 73 -6.44 15.51 4.32
CA ARG A 73 -5.61 14.31 4.12
C ARG A 73 -4.12 14.61 4.10
N ASP A 74 -3.71 15.69 3.45
CA ASP A 74 -2.30 16.08 3.35
C ASP A 74 -1.71 16.48 4.70
N TYR A 75 -2.52 17.11 5.57
CA TYR A 75 -2.13 17.42 6.93
C TYR A 75 -1.92 16.13 7.74
N MET A 76 -2.90 15.22 7.72
CA MET A 76 -2.79 13.94 8.44
C MET A 76 -1.61 13.11 7.95
N ARG A 77 -1.39 13.06 6.64
CA ARG A 77 -0.25 12.38 6.03
C ARG A 77 1.08 12.95 6.53
N TYR A 78 1.23 14.27 6.50
CA TYR A 78 2.43 14.94 7.02
C TYR A 78 2.62 14.65 8.51
N LEU A 79 1.56 14.73 9.30
CA LEU A 79 1.58 14.44 10.73
C LEU A 79 2.14 13.04 11.03
N PHE A 80 1.66 12.01 10.32
CA PHE A 80 2.14 10.64 10.54
C PHE A 80 3.59 10.44 10.05
N GLN A 81 4.00 11.09 8.96
CA GLN A 81 5.39 11.05 8.49
C GLN A 81 6.34 11.64 9.54
N GLU A 82 6.02 12.82 10.08
CA GLU A 82 6.81 13.47 11.13
C GLU A 82 6.79 12.66 12.43
N TYR A 83 5.62 12.14 12.82
CA TYR A 83 5.50 11.32 14.03
C TYR A 83 6.43 10.10 13.97
N VAL A 84 6.44 9.36 12.86
CA VAL A 84 7.34 8.21 12.67
C VAL A 84 8.80 8.66 12.62
N THR A 85 9.09 9.80 12.00
CA THR A 85 10.44 10.37 11.96
C THR A 85 10.99 10.57 13.37
N VAL A 86 10.20 11.18 14.26
CA VAL A 86 10.59 11.43 15.65
C VAL A 86 10.61 10.15 16.48
N LEU A 87 9.61 9.27 16.32
CA LEU A 87 9.47 8.06 17.13
C LEU A 87 10.64 7.08 16.93
N TYR A 88 11.15 6.97 15.71
CA TYR A 88 12.25 6.06 15.36
C TYR A 88 13.61 6.77 15.21
N ASP A 89 13.69 8.05 15.57
CA ASP A 89 14.92 8.85 15.54
C ASP A 89 15.62 8.85 14.16
N TYR A 90 14.85 9.13 13.10
CA TYR A 90 15.40 9.25 11.76
C TYR A 90 16.05 10.62 11.54
N ASP A 91 17.27 10.63 10.98
CA ASP A 91 18.05 11.85 10.70
C ASP A 91 17.34 12.88 9.80
N LYS A 92 16.39 12.41 8.96
CA LYS A 92 15.65 13.22 8.00
C LYS A 92 14.17 12.88 8.05
N SER A 93 13.34 13.90 7.84
CA SER A 93 11.90 13.72 7.67
C SER A 93 11.61 12.73 6.55
N ILE A 94 10.76 11.76 6.87
CA ILE A 94 10.37 10.72 5.94
C ILE A 94 9.51 11.32 4.82
N SER A 95 9.90 11.15 3.57
CA SER A 95 9.07 11.49 2.41
C SER A 95 8.60 10.25 1.65
N LEU A 96 7.32 10.22 1.25
CA LEU A 96 6.75 9.10 0.47
C LEU A 96 7.30 8.98 -0.96
N SER A 97 8.14 9.91 -1.41
CA SER A 97 8.83 9.82 -2.70
C SER A 97 10.00 8.82 -2.70
N ASP A 98 10.63 8.63 -1.55
CA ASP A 98 11.95 8.01 -1.42
C ASP A 98 12.12 7.18 -0.15
N CYS A 99 11.10 7.10 0.71
CA CYS A 99 11.18 6.31 1.92
C CYS A 99 11.33 4.80 1.65
N THR A 100 11.95 4.13 2.61
CA THR A 100 12.13 2.68 2.58
C THR A 100 10.80 1.96 2.82
N ARG A 101 10.73 0.68 2.42
CA ARG A 101 9.56 -0.18 2.73
C ARG A 101 9.28 -0.29 4.22
N MET A 102 10.33 -0.28 5.05
CA MET A 102 10.21 -0.33 6.50
C MET A 102 9.55 0.94 7.04
N GLN A 103 10.04 2.11 6.63
CA GLN A 103 9.45 3.40 7.00
C GLN A 103 7.99 3.53 6.56
N ALA A 104 7.69 3.08 5.33
CA ALA A 104 6.31 3.07 4.85
C ALA A 104 5.39 2.17 5.70
N ASN A 105 5.87 1.01 6.15
CA ASN A 105 5.11 0.14 7.05
C ASN A 105 4.89 0.76 8.44
N GLN A 106 5.92 1.42 9.00
CA GLN A 106 5.79 2.12 10.28
C GLN A 106 4.73 3.23 10.20
N ILE A 107 4.68 3.98 9.08
CA ILE A 107 3.62 4.97 8.85
C ILE A 107 2.25 4.30 8.82
N ILE A 108 2.10 3.20 8.07
CA ILE A 108 0.83 2.45 8.02
C ILE A 108 0.39 1.99 9.42
N GLU A 109 1.33 1.48 10.22
CA GLU A 109 1.08 1.00 11.58
C GLU A 109 0.60 2.10 12.51
N VAL A 110 1.29 3.23 12.55
CA VAL A 110 0.89 4.39 13.36
C VAL A 110 -0.45 4.96 12.89
N THR A 111 -0.68 5.06 11.58
CA THR A 111 -1.96 5.56 11.06
C THR A 111 -3.11 4.63 11.42
N LEU A 112 -2.91 3.31 11.34
CA LEU A 112 -3.91 2.33 11.76
C LEU A 112 -4.19 2.42 13.25
N ASP A 113 -3.15 2.50 14.06
CA ASP A 113 -3.27 2.65 15.51
C ASP A 113 -4.12 3.88 15.88
N TRP A 114 -3.82 5.02 15.24
CA TRP A 114 -4.57 6.25 15.43
C TRP A 114 -6.04 6.13 14.99
N ILE A 115 -6.31 5.47 13.86
CA ILE A 115 -7.68 5.22 13.36
C ILE A 115 -8.48 4.41 14.37
N PHE A 116 -7.92 3.34 14.92
CA PHE A 116 -8.62 2.51 15.89
C PHE A 116 -8.83 3.24 17.22
N HIS A 117 -7.82 3.95 17.71
CA HIS A 117 -7.93 4.73 18.96
C HIS A 117 -8.97 5.85 18.89
N ASN A 118 -9.26 6.37 17.69
CA ASN A 118 -10.25 7.42 17.47
C ASN A 118 -11.59 6.87 16.90
N ASP A 119 -11.78 5.55 16.91
CA ASP A 119 -12.99 4.88 16.41
C ASP A 119 -13.39 5.29 14.97
N ILE A 120 -12.40 5.51 14.11
CA ILE A 120 -12.63 5.98 12.75
C ILE A 120 -13.10 4.82 11.86
N PRO A 121 -14.27 4.94 11.22
CA PRO A 121 -14.79 3.90 10.34
C PRO A 121 -13.96 3.82 9.05
N LEU A 122 -13.45 2.63 8.75
CA LEU A 122 -12.75 2.35 7.49
C LEU A 122 -13.76 2.07 6.36
N SER A 123 -13.46 2.58 5.16
CA SER A 123 -14.27 2.24 3.98
C SER A 123 -14.06 0.78 3.58
N TYR A 124 -15.04 0.18 2.88
CA TYR A 124 -14.91 -1.19 2.36
C TYR A 124 -13.66 -1.36 1.48
N LYS A 125 -13.35 -0.36 0.66
CA LYS A 125 -12.17 -0.37 -0.22
C LYS A 125 -10.88 -0.39 0.59
N THR A 126 -10.80 0.40 1.66
CA THR A 126 -9.63 0.42 2.55
C THR A 126 -9.49 -0.89 3.32
N SER A 127 -10.59 -1.42 3.87
CA SER A 127 -10.59 -2.72 4.53
C SER A 127 -10.11 -3.83 3.59
N ASP A 128 -10.63 -3.88 2.35
CA ASP A 128 -10.23 -4.86 1.33
C ASP A 128 -8.73 -4.78 0.99
N LEU A 129 -8.19 -3.56 0.89
CA LEU A 129 -6.77 -3.31 0.66
C LEU A 129 -5.87 -3.81 1.82
N LEU A 130 -6.43 -3.92 3.03
CA LEU A 130 -5.72 -4.29 4.25
C LEU A 130 -5.96 -5.73 4.71
N LYS A 131 -6.85 -6.50 4.06
CA LYS A 131 -7.22 -7.87 4.48
C LYS A 131 -6.04 -8.83 4.69
N GLN A 132 -4.96 -8.67 3.94
CA GLN A 132 -3.74 -9.49 4.05
C GLN A 132 -2.64 -8.82 4.87
N ASP A 133 -2.88 -7.63 5.39
CA ASP A 133 -1.91 -6.87 6.16
C ASP A 133 -1.89 -7.37 7.61
N LYS A 134 -0.71 -7.83 8.05
CA LYS A 134 -0.52 -8.34 9.42
C LYS A 134 -0.78 -7.27 10.46
N SER A 135 -0.43 -6.02 10.16
CA SER A 135 -0.59 -4.90 11.07
C SER A 135 -2.07 -4.54 11.25
N PHE A 136 -2.87 -4.65 10.17
CA PHE A 136 -4.33 -4.50 10.26
C PHE A 136 -4.98 -5.58 11.13
N LEU A 137 -4.61 -6.85 10.93
CA LEU A 137 -5.13 -7.95 11.76
C LEU A 137 -4.72 -7.79 13.23
N TYR A 138 -3.47 -7.42 13.48
CA TYR A 138 -2.95 -7.18 14.83
C TYR A 138 -3.75 -6.08 15.54
N TRP A 139 -3.85 -4.89 14.95
CA TRP A 139 -4.54 -3.77 15.57
C TRP A 139 -6.06 -3.97 15.70
N SER A 140 -6.68 -4.66 14.75
CA SER A 140 -8.10 -5.05 14.85
C SER A 140 -8.32 -6.01 16.04
N THR A 141 -7.38 -6.91 16.28
CA THR A 141 -7.43 -7.86 17.41
C THR A 141 -7.23 -7.14 18.74
N VAL A 142 -6.24 -6.24 18.82
CA VAL A 142 -5.93 -5.45 20.03
C VAL A 142 -7.10 -4.56 20.42
N ASN A 143 -7.67 -3.84 19.46
CA ASN A 143 -8.78 -2.89 19.71
C ASN A 143 -10.16 -3.55 19.74
N ARG A 144 -10.25 -4.86 19.46
CA ARG A 144 -11.52 -5.62 19.36
C ARG A 144 -12.46 -5.07 18.30
N ASN A 145 -11.92 -4.76 17.11
CA ASN A 145 -12.71 -4.36 15.95
C ASN A 145 -12.81 -5.52 14.95
N CYS A 146 -13.99 -5.75 14.40
CA CYS A 146 -14.19 -6.81 13.43
C CYS A 146 -13.46 -6.49 12.11
N VAL A 147 -12.54 -7.35 11.67
CA VAL A 147 -11.81 -7.19 10.39
C VAL A 147 -12.69 -7.27 9.14
N ILE A 148 -13.91 -7.81 9.29
CA ILE A 148 -14.87 -7.98 8.19
C ILE A 148 -15.84 -6.79 8.11
N CYS A 149 -16.42 -6.39 9.24
CA CYS A 149 -17.49 -5.38 9.27
C CYS A 149 -17.14 -4.08 9.99
N GLY A 150 -15.95 -3.98 10.59
CA GLY A 150 -15.46 -2.78 11.27
C GLY A 150 -16.12 -2.44 12.60
N LYS A 151 -17.09 -3.23 13.08
CA LYS A 151 -17.79 -2.97 14.33
C LYS A 151 -16.85 -3.10 15.55
N PRO A 152 -16.92 -2.18 16.53
CA PRO A 152 -16.18 -2.30 17.78
C PRO A 152 -16.77 -3.41 18.67
N HIS A 153 -16.01 -3.81 19.69
CA HIS A 153 -16.33 -4.89 20.62
C HIS A 153 -16.62 -6.25 19.96
N ALA A 154 -15.94 -6.53 18.85
CA ALA A 154 -16.04 -7.79 18.15
C ALA A 154 -15.41 -8.94 18.95
N ASP A 155 -15.98 -10.12 18.79
CA ASP A 155 -15.39 -11.36 19.26
C ASP A 155 -14.12 -11.68 18.45
N LEU A 156 -13.13 -12.28 19.11
CA LEU A 156 -11.87 -12.70 18.49
C LEU A 156 -12.10 -13.68 17.33
N ALA A 157 -13.17 -14.45 17.42
CA ALA A 157 -13.71 -15.23 16.32
C ALA A 157 -15.23 -15.09 16.35
N HIS A 158 -15.83 -14.66 15.22
CA HIS A 158 -17.26 -14.79 14.99
C HIS A 158 -17.57 -16.28 14.78
N TYR A 159 -17.61 -17.04 15.88
CA TYR A 159 -18.03 -18.43 15.89
C TYR A 159 -19.43 -18.50 16.50
N GLU A 160 -20.43 -18.52 15.63
CA GLU A 160 -21.78 -18.91 16.05
C GLU A 160 -21.84 -20.44 16.02
N ALA A 161 -21.76 -21.08 17.19
CA ALA A 161 -22.05 -22.49 17.30
C ALA A 161 -23.53 -22.70 17.01
N VAL A 162 -23.87 -23.19 15.81
CA VAL A 162 -25.23 -23.66 15.55
C VAL A 162 -25.41 -24.96 16.34
N GLY A 163 -25.95 -24.84 17.56
CA GLY A 163 -26.28 -25.99 18.39
C GLY A 163 -27.21 -26.94 17.64
N ARG A 164 -27.02 -28.25 17.83
CA ARG A 164 -27.97 -29.28 17.37
C ARG A 164 -29.36 -28.95 17.93
N GLY A 165 -30.24 -28.35 17.13
CA GLY A 165 -31.60 -28.00 17.55
C GLY A 165 -32.18 -26.72 16.95
N MET A 166 -31.40 -25.88 16.25
CA MET A 166 -31.97 -24.78 15.47
C MET A 166 -32.50 -25.33 14.14
N ASN A 167 -33.82 -25.42 14.03
CA ASN A 167 -34.53 -25.90 12.84
C ASN A 167 -34.19 -25.04 11.62
N ARG A 168 -33.96 -25.73 10.50
CA ARG A 168 -33.88 -25.17 9.14
C ARG A 168 -35.16 -24.45 8.76
#